data_AF-A0A223I1V6-F1
#
_entry.id   AF-A0A223I1V6-F1
#
_cell.length_a   1.000
_cell.length_b   1.000
_cell.length_c   1.000
_cell.angle_alpha   90.00
_cell.angle_beta   90.00
_cell.angle_gamma   90.00
#
_symmetry.space_group_name_H-M   'P 1'
#
loop_
_entity.id
_entity.type
_entity.pdbx_description
1 polymer ?
#
loop_
_entity_poly.entity_id
_entity_poly.type
_entity_poly.pdbx_seq_one_letter_code
_entity_poly.pdbx_strand_id
1 'polypeptide(L)'
;MDRPYIICHMVTSLDGKVTGEFLKKSEYSKFIEDYYRIHREYGADGFLCGRVTMEGSFPQLTVPYNDYDGPPIAREDYIAEKARSTQLQ
;
A
#
# COMPACT_ATOMS: atom_id res chain seq x y z
N MET A 1 -20.08 16.66 -5.80
CA MET A 1 -19.15 15.65 -6.34
C MET A 1 -18.54 15.01 -5.11
N ASP A 2 -19.10 13.88 -4.68
CA ASP A 2 -18.87 13.39 -3.32
C ASP A 2 -17.97 12.14 -3.30
N ARG A 3 -17.23 11.94 -4.40
CA ARG A 3 -16.35 10.79 -4.60
C ARG A 3 -15.00 11.25 -5.12
N PRO A 4 -13.89 10.66 -4.62
CA PRO A 4 -12.56 10.98 -5.11
C PRO A 4 -12.38 10.56 -6.57
N TYR A 5 -11.51 11.26 -7.28
CA TYR A 5 -11.01 10.84 -8.59
C TYR A 5 -9.99 9.71 -8.40
N ILE A 6 -10.17 8.58 -9.07
CA ILE A 6 -9.35 7.38 -8.86
C ILE A 6 -8.48 7.11 -10.09
N ILE A 7 -7.18 6.96 -9.86
CA ILE A 7 -6.21 6.52 -10.86
C ILE A 7 -5.79 5.09 -10.53
N CYS A 8 -6.01 4.17 -11.46
CA CYS A 8 -5.49 2.80 -11.37
C CYS A 8 -4.13 2.73 -12.07
N HIS A 9 -3.05 2.71 -11.30
CA HIS A 9 -1.66 2.65 -11.81
C HIS A 9 -1.06 1.29 -11.46
N MET A 10 -0.63 0.53 -12.47
CA MET A 10 -0.14 -0.85 -12.31
C MET A 10 1.06 -1.10 -13.22
N VAL A 11 1.93 -2.03 -12.80
CA VAL A 11 2.99 -2.60 -13.64
C VAL A 11 2.79 -4.12 -13.71
N THR A 12 2.94 -4.69 -14.91
CA THR A 12 2.80 -6.13 -15.15
C THR A 12 3.94 -6.64 -15.99
N SER A 13 4.35 -7.89 -15.74
CA SER A 13 5.20 -8.63 -16.67
C SER A 13 4.45 -8.96 -17.97
N LEU A 14 5.19 -9.40 -18.99
CA LEU A 14 4.61 -9.79 -20.29
C LEU A 14 3.65 -10.99 -20.18
N ASP A 15 3.83 -11.87 -19.20
CA ASP A 15 2.92 -12.98 -18.89
C ASP A 15 1.76 -12.58 -17.96
N GLY A 16 1.55 -11.28 -17.74
CA GLY A 16 0.39 -10.75 -17.03
C GLY A 16 0.47 -10.82 -15.51
N LYS A 17 1.66 -11.02 -14.93
CA LYS A 17 1.83 -11.05 -13.46
C LYS A 17 2.06 -9.66 -12.90
N VAL A 18 1.33 -9.33 -11.83
CA VAL A 18 1.48 -8.08 -11.05
C VAL A 18 2.49 -8.22 -9.90
N THR A 19 2.91 -9.44 -9.59
CA THR A 19 3.89 -9.75 -8.54
C THR A 19 4.79 -10.91 -9.00
N GLY A 20 5.99 -10.98 -8.47
CA GLY A 20 6.92 -12.07 -8.72
C GLY A 20 8.38 -11.62 -8.84
N GLU A 21 9.24 -12.55 -9.24
CA GLU A 21 10.69 -12.36 -9.27
C GLU A 21 11.16 -11.22 -10.18
N PHE A 22 10.37 -10.85 -11.20
CA PHE A 22 10.72 -9.72 -12.06
C PHE A 22 10.83 -8.40 -11.28
N LEU A 23 10.06 -8.22 -10.19
CA LEU A 23 10.19 -7.03 -9.34
C LEU A 23 11.52 -6.95 -8.59
N LYS A 24 12.24 -8.07 -8.47
CA LYS A 24 13.51 -8.20 -7.71
C LYS A 24 14.74 -8.22 -8.60
N LYS A 25 14.57 -8.36 -9.92
CA LYS A 25 15.69 -8.44 -10.86
C LYS A 25 16.27 -7.05 -11.10
N SER A 26 17.58 -6.92 -10.86
CA SER A 26 18.33 -5.67 -11.09
C SER A 26 18.20 -5.17 -12.54
N GLU A 27 18.11 -6.09 -13.50
CA GLU A 27 17.88 -5.84 -14.93
C GLU A 27 16.63 -4.99 -15.20
N TYR A 28 15.63 -5.04 -14.30
CA TYR A 28 14.36 -4.33 -14.44
C TYR A 28 14.21 -3.13 -13.49
N SER A 29 15.22 -2.85 -12.67
CA SER A 29 15.20 -1.79 -11.65
C SER A 29 14.74 -0.43 -12.20
N LYS A 30 15.21 -0.03 -13.39
CA LYS A 30 14.80 1.22 -14.04
C LYS A 30 13.29 1.30 -14.30
N PHE A 31 12.67 0.20 -14.75
CA PHE A 31 11.23 0.18 -15.00
C PHE A 31 10.42 0.27 -13.70
N ILE A 32 10.92 -0.33 -12.63
CA ILE A 32 10.33 -0.22 -11.30
C ILE A 32 10.47 1.20 -10.77
N GLU A 33 11.61 1.85 -10.98
CA GLU A 33 11.81 3.25 -10.62
C GLU A 33 10.86 4.18 -11.38
N ASP A 34 10.68 3.99 -12.68
CA ASP A 34 9.72 4.74 -13.49
C ASP A 34 8.29 4.56 -12.99
N TYR A 35 7.89 3.34 -12.61
CA TYR A 35 6.58 3.08 -12.00
C TYR A 35 6.36 3.93 -10.73
N TYR A 36 7.35 3.98 -9.83
CA TYR A 36 7.26 4.78 -8.60
C TYR A 36 7.37 6.29 -8.85
N ARG A 37 8.15 6.71 -9.85
CA ARG A 37 8.23 8.11 -10.26
C ARG A 37 6.88 8.62 -10.73
N ILE A 38 6.24 7.90 -11.65
CA ILE A 38 4.91 8.23 -12.17
C ILE A 38 3.86 8.24 -11.04
N HIS A 39 3.91 7.25 -10.13
CA HIS A 39 3.03 7.22 -8.96
C HIS A 39 3.10 8.52 -8.13
N ARG A 40 4.31 9.05 -7.91
CA ARG A 40 4.52 10.31 -7.17
C ARG A 40 4.09 11.53 -7.98
N GLU A 41 4.31 11.54 -9.29
CA GLU A 41 3.94 12.65 -10.18
C GLU A 41 2.42 12.87 -10.25
N TYR A 42 1.59 11.86 -9.97
CA TYR A 42 0.14 12.05 -9.89
C TYR A 42 -0.30 13.01 -8.78
N GLY A 43 0.52 13.22 -7.74
CA GLY A 43 0.17 14.10 -6.63
C GLY A 43 -1.13 13.71 -5.91
N ALA A 44 -1.42 12.41 -5.83
CA ALA A 44 -2.65 11.92 -5.21
C ALA A 44 -2.63 12.14 -3.68
N ASP A 45 -3.79 12.47 -3.12
CA ASP A 45 -3.97 12.68 -1.67
C ASP A 45 -3.84 11.37 -0.86
N GLY A 46 -3.92 10.22 -1.52
CA GLY A 46 -3.79 8.90 -0.90
C GLY A 46 -3.53 7.78 -1.91
N PHE A 47 -3.14 6.61 -1.40
CA PHE A 47 -3.00 5.39 -2.18
C PHE A 47 -3.86 4.28 -1.56
N LEU A 48 -4.27 3.32 -2.39
CA LEU A 48 -5.02 2.15 -1.96
C LEU A 48 -4.38 0.90 -2.55
N CYS A 49 -4.33 -0.17 -1.76
CA CYS A 49 -3.96 -1.50 -2.23
C CYS A 49 -4.77 -2.57 -1.50
N GLY A 50 -4.83 -3.78 -2.06
CA GLY A 50 -5.50 -4.89 -1.41
C GLY A 50 -4.72 -5.38 -0.18
N ARG A 51 -5.41 -6.01 0.77
CA ARG A 51 -4.82 -6.59 1.99
C ARG A 51 -3.58 -7.43 1.73
N VAL A 52 -3.65 -8.35 0.76
CA VAL A 52 -2.53 -9.25 0.40
C VAL A 52 -1.31 -8.47 -0.10
N THR A 53 -1.53 -7.39 -0.85
CA THR A 53 -0.45 -6.50 -1.30
C THR A 53 0.17 -5.75 -0.12
N MET A 54 -0.67 -5.21 0.77
CA MET A 54 -0.20 -4.51 1.98
C MET A 54 0.68 -5.43 2.84
N GLU A 55 0.23 -6.65 3.12
CA GLU A 55 0.98 -7.66 3.90
C GLU A 55 2.34 -7.99 3.27
N GLY A 56 2.40 -8.11 1.94
CA GLY A 56 3.64 -8.43 1.22
C GLY A 56 4.62 -7.26 1.12
N SER A 57 4.12 -6.03 0.97
CA SER A 57 4.94 -4.82 0.82
C SER A 57 5.41 -4.25 2.16
N PHE A 58 4.63 -4.43 3.22
CA PHE A 58 4.88 -3.91 4.56
C PHE A 58 4.73 -5.03 5.59
N PRO A 59 5.69 -5.97 5.64
CA PRO A 59 5.61 -7.08 6.58
C PRO A 59 5.56 -6.54 8.01
N GLN A 60 4.44 -6.77 8.68
CA GLN A 60 4.27 -6.45 10.09
C GLN A 60 4.74 -7.62 10.95
N LEU A 61 5.10 -7.32 12.21
CA LEU A 61 5.30 -8.37 13.20
C LEU A 61 4.04 -9.23 13.29
N THR A 62 4.22 -10.55 13.36
CA THR A 62 3.10 -11.46 13.60
C THR A 62 2.51 -11.15 14.97
N VAL A 63 1.42 -10.39 14.98
CA VAL A 63 0.63 -10.20 16.19
C VAL A 63 -0.23 -11.45 16.33
N PRO A 64 -0.25 -12.12 17.49
CA PRO A 64 -1.19 -13.22 17.71
C PRO A 64 -2.60 -12.72 17.41
N TYR A 65 -3.29 -13.40 16.51
CA TYR A 65 -4.69 -13.14 16.24
C TYR A 65 -5.46 -13.55 17.49
N ASN A 66 -5.74 -12.57 18.35
CA ASN A 66 -6.72 -12.75 19.40
C ASN A 66 -8.08 -12.44 18.80
N ASP A 67 -9.05 -13.32 19.04
CA ASP A 67 -10.45 -12.97 18.78
C ASP A 67 -10.74 -11.69 19.56
N TYR A 68 -11.16 -10.65 18.83
CA TYR A 68 -11.57 -9.41 19.44
C TYR A 68 -12.83 -9.68 20.26
N ASP A 69 -12.71 -9.65 21.59
CA ASP A 69 -13.78 -9.89 22.56
C ASP A 69 -14.47 -8.61 23.05
N GLY A 70 -14.05 -7.46 22.50
CA GLY A 70 -14.58 -6.15 22.82
C GLY A 70 -15.94 -5.84 22.17
N PRO A 71 -16.49 -4.64 22.45
CA PRO A 71 -17.75 -4.20 21.86
C PRO A 71 -17.63 -4.03 20.33
N PRO A 72 -18.70 -4.24 19.55
CA PRO A 72 -18.66 -4.11 18.10
C PRO A 72 -17.97 -2.83 17.62
N ILE A 73 -16.95 -2.97 16.77
CA ILE A 73 -16.26 -1.83 16.17
C ILE A 73 -17.17 -1.23 15.10
N ALA A 74 -17.44 0.07 15.22
CA ALA A 74 -18.21 0.81 14.24
C ALA A 74 -17.50 0.79 12.88
N ARG A 75 -18.25 0.61 11.78
CA ARG A 75 -17.72 0.65 10.41
C ARG A 75 -17.62 2.10 9.92
N GLU A 76 -16.88 2.89 10.66
CA GLU A 76 -16.60 4.29 10.35
C GLU A 76 -15.10 4.49 10.16
N ASP A 77 -14.73 5.50 9.38
CA ASP A 77 -13.34 5.83 9.16
C ASP A 77 -12.71 6.31 10.46
N TYR A 78 -11.67 5.61 10.93
CA TYR A 78 -10.88 6.04 12.06
C TYR A 78 -9.85 7.08 11.61
N ILE A 79 -10.08 8.34 11.95
CA ILE A 79 -9.09 9.40 11.76
C ILE A 79 -8.19 9.42 13.01
N ALA A 80 -6.99 8.87 12.87
CA ALA A 80 -6.02 8.92 13.95
C ALA A 80 -5.71 10.37 14.33
N GLU A 81 -5.72 10.66 15.63
CA GLU A 81 -5.22 11.93 16.13
C GLU A 81 -3.75 12.09 15.75
N LYS A 82 -3.34 13.30 15.37
CA LYS A 82 -1.99 13.59 14.90
C LYS A 82 -0.97 13.22 15.98
N ALA A 83 -0.38 12.03 15.88
CA ALA A 83 0.73 11.63 16.73
C ALA A 83 1.91 12.57 16.46
N ARG A 84 2.48 13.18 17.50
CA ARG A 84 3.81 13.80 17.40
C ARG A 84 4.79 12.67 17.10
N SER A 85 5.36 12.68 15.90
CA SER A 85 6.37 11.72 15.48
C SER A 85 7.59 11.86 16.39
N THR A 86 7.72 11.01 17.41
CA THR A 86 9.03 10.75 18.00
C THR A 86 9.79 9.92 16.98
N GLN A 87 10.64 10.60 16.21
CA GLN A 87 11.57 10.02 15.27
C GLN A 87 12.53 9.13 16.07
N LEU A 88 12.34 7.81 16.03
CA LEU A 88 13.35 6.85 16.48
C LEU A 88 14.49 6.88 15.45
N GLN A 89 15.62 7.43 15.89
CA GLN A 89 16.92 7.37 15.21
C GLN A 89 17.50 5.96 15.26
#